data_AF-A0A9X9A3D9-F1
#
_entry.id   AF-A0A9X9A3D9-F1
#
_cell.length_a   1.000
_cell.length_b   1.000
_cell.length_c   1.000
_cell.angle_alpha   90.00
_cell.angle_beta   90.00
_cell.angle_gamma   90.00
#
_symmetry.space_group_name_H-M   'P 1'
#
loop_
_entity.id
_entity.type
_entity.pdbx_description
1 polymer ?
#
loop_
_entity_poly.entity_id
_entity_poly.type
_entity_poly.pdbx_seq_one_letter_code
_entity_poly.pdbx_strand_id
1 'polypeptide(L)'
;VTWKESGLPKERVIGSGTTLDSARFRYMLGEYFDIGPHNIHAYIIGEHGDTELPVWSHVSVGIQKLQTLLEKDNTYNQEDLDKIFINVRDAAYHIIERK
;
A
#
# COMPACT_ATOMS: atom_id res chain seq x y z
N VAL A 1 -22.57 -1.92 9.69
CA VAL A 1 -23.62 -1.34 10.56
C VAL A 1 -24.02 0.04 10.06
N THR A 2 -23.13 1.04 10.05
CA THR A 2 -23.41 2.45 9.67
C THR A 2 -24.27 2.63 8.42
N TRP A 3 -23.93 1.98 7.29
CA TRP A 3 -24.72 2.12 6.06
C TRP A 3 -26.17 1.63 6.24
N LYS A 4 -26.35 0.43 6.79
CA LYS A 4 -27.69 -0.16 7.03
C LYS A 4 -28.52 0.68 8.00
N GLU A 5 -27.92 1.18 9.07
CA GLU A 5 -28.62 1.97 10.11
C GLU A 5 -28.97 3.38 9.65
N SER A 6 -28.11 4.02 8.84
CA SER A 6 -28.31 5.41 8.43
C SER A 6 -29.40 5.63 7.37
N GLY A 7 -29.76 4.59 6.60
CA GLY A 7 -30.67 4.70 5.45
C GLY A 7 -30.15 5.58 4.31
N LEU A 8 -28.89 6.03 4.35
CA LEU A 8 -28.30 6.88 3.34
C LEU A 8 -27.90 6.08 2.08
N PRO A 9 -27.85 6.73 0.90
CA PRO A 9 -27.16 6.17 -0.27
C PRO A 9 -25.73 5.76 0.06
N LYS A 10 -25.26 4.63 -0.48
CA LYS A 10 -23.95 4.02 -0.15
C LYS A 10 -22.78 4.96 -0.43
N GLU A 11 -22.91 5.85 -1.40
CA GLU A 11 -21.91 6.85 -1.81
C GLU A 11 -21.65 7.88 -0.71
N ARG A 12 -22.53 7.98 0.29
CA ARG A 12 -22.41 8.89 1.44
C ARG A 12 -21.90 8.20 2.70
N VAL A 13 -21.57 6.92 2.64
CA VAL A 13 -21.04 6.15 3.78
C VAL A 13 -19.71 5.52 3.40
N ILE A 14 -18.62 6.21 3.75
CA ILE A 14 -17.26 5.85 3.34
C ILE A 14 -16.47 5.44 4.59
N GLY A 15 -15.94 4.22 4.58
CA GLY A 15 -14.93 3.78 5.55
C GLY A 15 -13.54 4.23 5.09
N SER A 16 -12.61 4.42 6.03
CA SER A 16 -11.21 4.71 5.69
C SER A 16 -10.55 3.57 4.91
N GLY A 17 -10.96 2.32 5.17
CA GLY A 17 -10.36 1.13 4.58
C GLY A 17 -8.83 1.12 4.75
N THR A 18 -8.13 0.70 3.70
CA THR A 18 -6.67 0.60 3.62
C THR A 18 -5.99 1.90 3.16
N THR A 19 -6.64 3.07 3.37
CA THR A 19 -6.10 4.37 2.90
C THR A 19 -4.75 4.69 3.54
N LEU A 20 -4.58 4.41 4.85
CA LEU A 20 -3.33 4.64 5.56
C LEU A 20 -2.23 3.68 5.09
N ASP A 21 -2.56 2.41 4.92
CA ASP A 21 -1.60 1.37 4.49
C ASP A 21 -1.15 1.63 3.06
N SER A 22 -2.07 2.02 2.17
CA SER A 22 -1.73 2.49 0.83
C SER A 22 -0.81 3.71 0.84
N ALA A 23 -1.02 4.67 1.75
CA ALA A 23 -0.15 5.83 1.87
C ALA A 23 1.25 5.46 2.37
N ARG A 24 1.35 4.59 3.39
CA ARG A 24 2.62 4.05 3.89
C ARG A 24 3.36 3.24 2.83
N PHE A 25 2.62 2.42 2.08
CA PHE A 25 3.19 1.62 1.01
C PHE A 25 3.82 2.48 -0.08
N ARG A 26 3.13 3.53 -0.53
CA ARG A 26 3.71 4.51 -1.47
C ARG A 26 4.93 5.22 -0.90
N TYR A 27 4.91 5.57 0.39
CA TYR A 27 6.04 6.19 1.06
C TYR A 27 7.27 5.27 1.06
N MET A 28 7.12 4.03 1.51
CA MET A 28 8.24 3.08 1.60
C MET A 28 8.80 2.68 0.23
N LEU A 29 7.94 2.50 -0.77
CA LEU A 29 8.39 2.31 -2.15
C LEU A 29 9.11 3.55 -2.69
N GLY A 30 8.65 4.75 -2.33
CA GLY A 30 9.33 5.99 -2.69
C GLY A 30 10.75 6.07 -2.15
N GLU A 31 10.94 5.73 -0.86
CA GLU A 31 12.26 5.64 -0.25
C GLU A 31 13.13 4.56 -0.92
N TYR A 32 12.55 3.41 -1.27
CA TYR A 32 13.28 2.31 -1.93
C TYR A 32 13.77 2.65 -3.34
N PHE A 33 12.96 3.39 -4.11
CA PHE A 33 13.28 3.81 -5.48
C PHE A 33 13.88 5.23 -5.58
N ASP A 34 14.19 5.87 -4.45
CA ASP A 34 14.68 7.24 -4.36
C ASP A 34 13.83 8.25 -5.17
N ILE A 35 12.51 8.19 -4.97
CA ILE A 35 11.55 9.05 -5.64
C ILE A 35 10.42 9.47 -4.71
N GLY A 36 9.92 10.70 -4.90
CA GLY A 36 8.82 11.21 -4.10
C GLY A 36 7.56 10.33 -4.19
N PRO A 37 6.85 10.10 -3.07
CA PRO A 37 5.72 9.17 -3.01
C PRO A 37 4.52 9.57 -3.87
N HIS A 38 4.45 10.82 -4.31
CA HIS A 38 3.44 11.32 -5.26
C HIS A 38 3.63 10.74 -6.67
N ASN A 39 4.83 10.24 -6.99
CA ASN A 39 5.13 9.56 -8.24
C ASN A 39 5.04 8.03 -8.11
N ILE A 40 4.68 7.51 -6.93
CA ILE A 40 4.42 6.08 -6.75
C ILE A 40 2.93 5.83 -6.88
N HIS A 41 2.54 5.01 -7.86
CA HIS A 41 1.16 4.56 -8.01
C HIS A 41 1.08 3.12 -7.52
N ALA A 42 0.66 2.96 -6.27
CA ALA A 42 0.54 1.67 -5.60
C ALA A 42 -0.64 1.68 -4.62
N TYR A 43 -1.26 0.51 -4.44
CA TYR A 43 -2.46 0.33 -3.63
C TYR A 43 -2.37 -0.94 -2.79
N ILE A 44 -2.81 -0.81 -1.54
CA ILE A 44 -3.19 -1.94 -0.68
C ILE A 44 -4.71 -2.04 -0.71
N ILE A 45 -5.25 -3.22 -0.97
CA ILE A 45 -6.70 -3.46 -1.05
C ILE A 45 -7.11 -4.63 -0.15
N GLY A 46 -8.41 -4.81 0.05
CA GLY A 46 -8.97 -5.88 0.85
C GLY A 46 -9.54 -5.37 2.18
N GLU A 47 -9.63 -6.26 3.15
CA GLU A 47 -9.89 -5.90 4.54
C GLU A 47 -8.71 -5.06 5.08
N HIS A 48 -8.98 -4.03 5.88
CA HIS A 48 -7.92 -3.36 6.62
C HIS A 48 -7.50 -4.24 7.80
N GLY A 49 -6.32 -4.87 7.71
CA GLY A 49 -5.82 -5.81 8.70
C GLY A 49 -4.99 -6.94 8.06
N ASP A 50 -4.98 -8.10 8.70
CA ASP A 50 -4.04 -9.19 8.37
C ASP A 50 -4.22 -9.77 6.94
N THR A 51 -5.41 -9.61 6.34
CA THR A 51 -5.74 -10.16 5.02
C THR A 51 -5.66 -9.14 3.88
N GLU A 52 -5.16 -7.94 4.15
CA GLU A 52 -4.88 -6.96 3.09
C GLU A 52 -3.84 -7.46 2.10
N LEU A 53 -3.86 -6.95 0.87
CA LEU A 53 -2.93 -7.38 -0.17
C LEU A 53 -2.42 -6.22 -1.03
N PRO A 54 -1.13 -6.24 -1.42
CA PRO A 54 -0.56 -5.30 -2.36
C PRO A 54 -0.91 -5.68 -3.81
N VAL A 55 -1.32 -4.71 -4.62
CA VAL A 55 -1.62 -4.94 -6.03
C VAL A 55 -0.35 -4.79 -6.89
N TRP A 56 0.62 -5.69 -6.71
CA TRP A 56 1.93 -5.63 -7.40
C TRP A 56 1.82 -5.49 -8.92
N SER A 57 0.83 -6.16 -9.52
CA SER A 57 0.58 -6.13 -10.98
C SER A 57 0.25 -4.74 -11.53
N HIS A 58 -0.15 -3.79 -10.68
CA HIS A 58 -0.50 -2.42 -11.05
C HIS A 58 0.41 -1.37 -10.43
N VAL A 59 1.52 -1.78 -9.80
CA VAL A 59 2.49 -0.81 -9.27
C VAL A 59 3.23 -0.14 -10.42
N SER A 60 3.26 1.19 -10.40
CA SER A 60 4.13 1.98 -11.27
C SER A 60 4.93 3.02 -10.49
N VAL A 61 6.18 3.20 -10.93
CA VAL A 61 7.12 4.20 -10.43
C VAL A 61 7.25 5.26 -11.53
N GLY A 62 6.66 6.42 -11.29
CA GLY A 62 6.31 7.37 -12.34
C GLY A 62 5.46 6.69 -13.42
N ILE A 63 5.94 6.76 -14.67
CA ILE A 63 5.27 6.18 -15.83
C ILE A 63 5.67 4.72 -16.11
N GLN A 64 6.65 4.17 -15.38
CA GLN A 64 7.20 2.83 -15.65
C GLN A 64 6.56 1.79 -14.72
N LYS A 65 6.17 0.64 -15.29
CA LYS A 65 5.66 -0.50 -14.50
C LYS A 65 6.78 -1.11 -13.66
N LEU A 66 6.43 -1.52 -12.45
CA LEU A 66 7.35 -2.17 -11.50
C LEU A 66 8.07 -3.37 -12.14
N GLN A 67 7.34 -4.26 -12.81
CA GLN A 67 7.94 -5.44 -13.44
C GLN A 67 9.01 -5.09 -14.48
N THR A 68 8.79 -4.04 -15.27
CA THR A 68 9.77 -3.55 -16.24
C THR A 68 11.01 -2.97 -15.56
N LEU A 69 10.88 -2.40 -14.37
CA LEU A 69 12.03 -1.91 -13.59
C LEU A 69 12.86 -3.07 -13.05
N LEU A 70 12.20 -4.09 -12.47
CA LEU A 70 12.85 -5.30 -11.96
C LEU A 70 13.61 -6.07 -13.05
N GLU A 71 13.09 -6.08 -14.28
CA GLU A 71 13.76 -6.74 -15.42
C GLU A 71 14.96 -5.95 -15.95
N LYS A 72 14.99 -4.62 -15.77
CA LYS A 72 16.05 -3.75 -16.28
C LYS A 72 17.20 -3.57 -15.30
N ASP A 73 16.89 -3.57 -14.01
CA ASP A 73 17.84 -3.22 -12.96
C ASP A 73 17.84 -4.30 -11.88
N ASN A 74 18.93 -5.07 -11.85
CA ASN A 74 19.12 -6.17 -10.90
C ASN A 74 19.38 -5.69 -9.47
N THR A 75 19.50 -4.39 -9.22
CA THR A 75 19.55 -3.87 -7.84
C THR A 75 18.22 -4.03 -7.11
N TYR A 76 17.10 -4.02 -7.85
CA TYR A 76 15.78 -4.21 -7.27
C TYR A 76 15.34 -5.67 -7.38
N ASN A 77 14.72 -6.20 -6.33
CA ASN A 77 14.27 -7.59 -6.30
C ASN A 77 12.93 -7.73 -5.56
N GLN A 78 12.24 -8.84 -5.84
CA GLN A 78 10.92 -9.10 -5.25
C GLN A 78 10.98 -9.29 -3.73
N GLU A 79 12.08 -9.81 -3.19
CA GLU A 79 12.20 -10.08 -1.76
C GLU A 79 12.17 -8.80 -0.93
N ASP A 80 12.84 -7.73 -1.39
CA ASP A 80 12.79 -6.42 -0.74
C ASP A 80 11.38 -5.81 -0.78
N LEU A 81 10.68 -5.98 -1.90
CA LEU A 81 9.30 -5.51 -2.07
C LEU A 81 8.34 -6.23 -1.12
N ASP A 82 8.51 -7.55 -0.96
CA ASP A 82 7.72 -8.34 -0.02
C ASP A 82 7.99 -7.91 1.43
N LYS A 83 9.25 -7.62 1.79
CA LYS A 83 9.61 -7.05 3.10
C LYS A 83 8.98 -5.68 3.33
N ILE A 84 8.94 -4.82 2.31
CA ILE A 84 8.25 -3.53 2.38
C ILE A 84 6.78 -3.73 2.70
N PHE A 85 6.09 -4.66 2.02
CA PHE A 85 4.69 -4.94 2.31
C PHE A 85 4.48 -5.47 3.74
N ILE A 86 5.31 -6.39 4.22
CA ILE A 86 5.25 -6.89 5.60
C ILE A 86 5.38 -5.74 6.60
N ASN A 87 6.34 -4.84 6.38
CA ASN A 87 6.54 -3.68 7.25
C ASN A 87 5.33 -2.73 7.24
N VAL A 88 4.63 -2.58 6.11
CA VAL A 88 3.40 -1.77 6.03
C VAL A 88 2.29 -2.42 6.86
N ARG A 89 2.01 -3.70 6.65
CA ARG A 89 0.97 -4.45 7.35
C ARG A 89 1.21 -4.45 8.86
N ASP A 90 2.45 -4.68 9.28
CA ASP A 90 2.79 -4.86 10.69
C ASP A 90 3.12 -3.54 11.41
N ALA A 91 3.10 -2.40 10.70
CA ALA A 91 3.45 -1.09 11.24
C ALA A 91 2.64 -0.72 12.49
N ALA A 92 1.35 -1.06 12.54
CA ALA A 92 0.49 -0.77 13.68
C ALA A 92 0.98 -1.49 14.95
N TYR A 93 1.28 -2.80 14.85
CA TYR A 93 1.80 -3.59 15.95
C TYR A 93 3.11 -3.03 16.49
N HIS A 94 4.06 -2.72 15.59
CA HIS A 94 5.36 -2.15 15.96
C HIS A 94 5.28 -0.80 16.68
N ILE A 95 4.26 0.01 16.36
CA ILE A 95 4.02 1.29 17.04
C ILE A 95 3.43 1.05 18.43
N ILE A 96 2.49 0.11 18.56
CA ILE A 96 1.84 -0.21 19.84
C ILE A 96 2.86 -0.80 20.82
N GLU A 97 3.74 -1.71 20.38
CA GLU A 97 4.77 -2.32 21.23
C GLU A 97 5.81 -1.32 21.78
N ARG A 98 5.98 -0.17 21.11
CA ARG A 98 7.00 0.84 21.46
C ARG A 98 6.42 2.04 22.21
N LYS A 99 5.11 2.09 22.44
CA LYS A 99 4.41 3.14 23.19
C LYS A 99 4.07 2.67 24.60
#